data_AF-A0A382PZL1-F1
#
_entry.id   AF-A0A382PZL1-F1
#
_cell.length_a   1.000
_cell.length_b   1.000
_cell.length_c   1.000
_cell.angle_alpha   90.00
_cell.angle_beta   90.00
_cell.angle_gamma   90.00
#
_symmetry.space_group_name_H-M   'P 1'
#
loop_
_entity.id
_entity.type
_entity.pdbx_description
1 polymer ?
#
loop_
_entity_poly.entity_id
_entity_poly.type
_entity_poly.pdbx_seq_one_letter_code
_entity_poly.pdbx_strand_id
1 'polypeptide(L)'
;MTRTLRQPISLRASSAIFLAFWCLLAAFPIFWITVMSFKEPVEAFSSNPLQVIFGPLTRARGKGLSLLDMAAGLALIVVVTRLALRWLPGMVRSYTPWNQPWLSWLVC
;
A
#
# COMPACT_ATOMS: atom_id res chain seq x y z
N MET A 1 -3.90 -33.04 -7.56
CA MET A 1 -4.58 -32.07 -6.66
C MET A 1 -5.99 -32.60 -6.37
N THR A 2 -6.28 -32.89 -5.10
CA THR A 2 -7.51 -33.55 -4.65
C THR A 2 -8.72 -32.60 -4.74
N ARG A 3 -9.81 -33.07 -5.36
CA ARG A 3 -11.07 -32.34 -5.60
C ARG A 3 -11.82 -31.94 -4.30
N THR A 4 -11.36 -32.43 -3.15
CA THR A 4 -11.88 -32.20 -1.79
C THR A 4 -11.50 -30.84 -1.19
N LEU A 5 -10.54 -30.09 -1.75
CA LEU A 5 -10.17 -28.74 -1.27
C LEU A 5 -10.91 -27.59 -1.98
N ARG A 6 -11.87 -27.88 -2.86
CA ARG A 6 -12.68 -26.81 -3.48
C ARG A 6 -13.66 -26.28 -2.45
N GLN A 7 -13.29 -25.18 -1.78
CA GLN A 7 -14.22 -24.41 -0.96
C GLN A 7 -15.47 -24.08 -1.80
N PRO A 8 -16.68 -24.27 -1.25
CA PRO A 8 -17.89 -23.89 -1.94
C PRO A 8 -17.86 -22.39 -2.23
N ILE A 9 -18.41 -22.00 -3.40
CA ILE A 9 -18.29 -20.64 -3.95
C ILE A 9 -18.77 -19.58 -2.95
N SER A 10 -19.80 -19.91 -2.16
CA SER A 10 -20.30 -19.07 -1.07
C SER A 10 -19.28 -18.82 0.04
N LEU A 11 -18.58 -19.86 0.53
CA LEU A 11 -17.53 -19.70 1.54
C LEU A 11 -16.33 -18.91 1.01
N ARG A 12 -15.97 -19.13 -0.26
CA ARG A 12 -14.87 -18.38 -0.88
C ARG A 12 -15.23 -16.90 -1.02
N ALA A 13 -16.46 -16.60 -1.44
CA ALA A 13 -16.94 -15.23 -1.58
C ALA A 13 -17.03 -14.52 -0.22
N SER A 14 -17.59 -15.18 0.80
CA SER A 14 -17.69 -14.59 2.14
C SER A 14 -16.33 -14.34 2.77
N SER A 15 -15.39 -15.30 2.64
CA SER A 15 -14.02 -15.13 3.10
C SER A 15 -13.30 -14.00 2.36
N ALA A 16 -13.44 -13.92 1.04
CA ALA A 16 -12.85 -12.85 0.24
C ALA A 16 -13.41 -11.46 0.62
N ILE A 17 -14.72 -11.34 0.82
CA ILE A 17 -15.36 -10.07 1.23
C ILE A 17 -14.90 -9.69 2.63
N PHE A 18 -14.88 -10.64 3.56
CA PHE A 18 -14.40 -10.41 4.93
C PHE A 18 -12.96 -9.90 4.90
N LEU A 19 -12.06 -10.60 4.19
CA LEU A 19 -10.66 -10.17 4.05
C LEU A 19 -10.55 -8.81 3.37
N ALA A 20 -11.28 -8.56 2.28
CA ALA A 20 -11.24 -7.29 1.58
C ALA A 20 -11.70 -6.13 2.47
N PHE A 21 -12.77 -6.33 3.26
CA PHE A 21 -13.27 -5.36 4.22
C PHE A 21 -12.22 -5.03 5.28
N TRP A 22 -11.62 -6.04 5.90
CA TRP A 22 -10.60 -5.83 6.92
C TRP A 22 -9.31 -5.21 6.36
N CYS A 23 -8.90 -5.62 5.15
CA CYS A 23 -7.78 -5.00 4.45
C CYS A 23 -8.04 -3.52 4.16
N LEU A 24 -9.26 -3.17 3.73
CA LEU A 24 -9.63 -1.77 3.48
C LEU A 24 -9.59 -0.96 4.78
N LEU A 25 -10.12 -1.52 5.87
CA LEU A 25 -10.13 -0.88 7.18
C LEU A 25 -8.70 -0.68 7.72
N ALA A 26 -7.82 -1.66 7.54
CA ALA A 26 -6.41 -1.56 7.90
C ALA A 26 -5.62 -0.58 7.02
N ALA A 27 -5.98 -0.48 5.73
CA ALA A 27 -5.35 0.46 4.80
C ALA A 27 -5.81 1.92 5.01
N PHE A 28 -7.01 2.12 5.59
CA PHE A 28 -7.57 3.45 5.83
C PHE A 28 -6.62 4.42 6.57
N PRO A 29 -6.05 4.09 7.75
CA PRO A 29 -5.15 5.01 8.45
C PRO A 29 -3.89 5.35 7.66
N ILE A 30 -3.33 4.38 6.92
CA ILE A 30 -2.16 4.60 6.08
C ILE A 30 -2.51 5.57 4.94
N PHE A 31 -3.64 5.33 4.27
CA PHE A 31 -4.16 6.21 3.24
C PHE A 31 -4.40 7.63 3.78
N TRP A 32 -5.02 7.75 4.95
CA TRP A 32 -5.35 9.03 5.57
C TRP A 32 -4.10 9.84 5.95
N ILE A 33 -3.11 9.20 6.58
CA ILE A 33 -1.82 9.82 6.90
C ILE A 33 -1.14 10.31 5.61
N THR A 34 -1.17 9.49 4.56
CA THR A 34 -0.61 9.85 3.26
C THR A 34 -1.30 11.10 2.71
N VAL A 35 -2.64 11.15 2.71
CA VAL A 35 -3.40 12.32 2.25
C VAL A 35 -3.07 13.57 3.05
N MET A 36 -2.94 13.46 4.38
CA MET A 36 -2.59 14.59 5.24
C MET A 36 -1.15 15.07 5.06
N SER A 37 -0.21 14.17 4.75
CA SER A 37 1.22 14.51 4.60
C SER A 37 1.51 15.49 3.45
N PHE A 38 0.60 15.56 2.46
CA PHE A 38 0.75 16.42 1.28
C PHE A 38 -0.10 17.70 1.31
N LYS A 39 -0.93 17.90 2.34
CA LYS A 39 -1.89 19.01 2.39
C LYS A 39 -1.45 20.08 3.35
N GLU A 40 -1.85 21.33 3.08
CA GLU A 40 -1.60 22.37 4.06
C GLU A 40 -2.36 22.07 5.36
N PRO A 41 -1.74 22.32 6.53
CA PRO A 41 -2.33 21.99 7.84
C PRO A 41 -3.72 22.58 8.04
N VAL A 42 -3.99 23.74 7.44
CA VAL A 42 -5.29 24.42 7.56
C VAL A 42 -6.43 23.65 6.88
N GLU A 43 -6.15 22.94 5.78
CA GLU A 43 -7.14 22.10 5.11
C GLU A 43 -7.20 20.70 5.71
N ALA A 44 -6.11 20.22 6.31
CA ALA A 44 -6.06 18.95 7.02
C ALA A 44 -7.02 18.89 8.23
N PHE A 45 -7.31 20.03 8.86
CA PHE A 45 -8.23 20.11 10.00
C PHE A 45 -9.60 20.71 9.65
N SER A 46 -9.95 20.77 8.36
CA SER A 46 -11.27 21.25 7.92
C SER A 46 -12.38 20.30 8.41
N SER A 47 -13.48 20.88 8.89
CA SER A 47 -14.70 20.16 9.28
C SER A 47 -15.44 19.53 8.09
N ASN A 48 -15.14 19.96 6.85
CA ASN A 48 -15.70 19.38 5.64
C ASN A 48 -14.73 18.37 5.01
N PRO A 49 -15.04 17.06 4.99
CA PRO A 49 -14.16 16.02 4.48
C PRO A 49 -13.91 16.13 2.97
N LEU A 50 -14.82 16.73 2.19
CA LEU A 50 -14.59 16.97 0.77
C LEU A 50 -13.49 18.02 0.57
N GLN A 51 -13.43 19.05 1.42
CA GLN A 51 -12.33 20.02 1.37
C GLN A 51 -11.01 19.36 1.79
N VAL A 52 -11.04 18.49 2.80
CA VAL A 52 -9.88 17.69 3.17
C VAL A 52 -9.42 16.84 2.00
N ILE A 53 -10.30 16.24 1.19
CA ILE A 53 -9.95 15.36 0.06
C ILE A 53 -9.48 16.14 -1.18
N PHE A 54 -10.14 17.23 -1.54
CA PHE A 54 -9.84 17.97 -2.77
C PHE A 54 -8.81 19.10 -2.61
N GLY A 55 -8.62 19.62 -1.40
CA GLY A 55 -7.60 20.62 -1.06
C GLY A 55 -7.57 21.84 -1.99
N PRO A 56 -8.69 22.56 -2.20
CA PRO A 56 -8.76 23.70 -3.12
C PRO A 56 -7.75 24.80 -2.79
N LEU A 57 -7.46 25.07 -1.51
CA LEU A 57 -6.48 26.08 -1.11
C LEU A 57 -5.04 25.59 -1.33
N THR A 58 -4.77 24.30 -1.08
CA THR A 58 -3.46 23.68 -1.38
C THR A 58 -3.14 23.77 -2.88
N ARG A 59 -4.14 23.56 -3.75
CA ARG A 59 -3.99 23.80 -5.20
C ARG A 59 -3.80 25.27 -5.54
N ALA A 60 -4.60 26.16 -4.97
CA ALA A 60 -4.53 27.60 -5.26
C ALA A 60 -3.17 28.23 -4.86
N ARG A 61 -2.50 27.68 -3.84
CA ARG A 61 -1.17 28.12 -3.38
C ARG A 61 -0.01 27.49 -4.15
N GLY A 62 -0.28 26.67 -5.17
CA GLY A 62 0.76 26.00 -5.97
C GLY A 62 1.52 24.90 -5.23
N LYS A 63 1.02 24.44 -4.08
CA LYS A 63 1.62 23.37 -3.26
C LYS A 63 0.92 22.02 -3.42
N GLY A 64 -0.12 21.95 -4.27
CA GLY A 64 -0.76 20.68 -4.59
C GLY A 64 0.21 19.77 -5.33
N LEU A 65 0.22 18.47 -4.98
CA LEU A 65 0.95 17.44 -5.72
C LEU A 65 0.68 17.62 -7.22
N SER A 66 1.74 17.94 -7.97
CA SER A 66 1.66 18.04 -9.42
C SER A 66 1.37 16.66 -9.99
N LEU A 67 0.82 16.60 -11.21
CA LEU A 67 0.63 15.34 -11.94
C LEU A 67 1.96 14.56 -12.03
N LEU A 68 3.07 15.30 -12.11
CA LEU A 68 4.44 14.79 -12.09
C LEU A 68 4.82 14.13 -10.75
N ASP A 69 4.46 14.74 -9.62
CA ASP A 69 4.74 14.18 -8.29
C ASP A 69 3.93 12.91 -8.05
N MET A 70 2.68 12.88 -8.53
CA MET A 70 1.85 11.67 -8.48
C MET A 70 2.42 10.54 -9.34
N ALA A 71 2.87 10.86 -10.56
CA ALA A 71 3.50 9.89 -11.45
C ALA A 71 4.83 9.38 -10.87
N ALA A 72 5.65 10.27 -10.30
CA ALA A 72 6.92 9.91 -9.66
C ALA A 72 6.69 9.05 -8.40
N GLY A 73 5.71 9.40 -7.56
CA GLY A 73 5.33 8.61 -6.39
C GLY A 73 4.83 7.22 -6.77
N LEU A 74 3.96 7.12 -7.79
CA LEU A 74 3.49 5.83 -8.31
C LEU A 74 4.64 4.99 -8.87
N ALA A 75 5.53 5.61 -9.67
CA ALA A 75 6.70 4.95 -10.22
C ALA A 75 7.63 4.43 -9.11
N LEU A 76 7.87 5.25 -8.08
CA LEU A 76 8.67 4.86 -6.91
C LEU A 76 8.05 3.67 -6.18
N ILE A 77 6.74 3.70 -5.90
CA ILE A 77 6.03 2.57 -5.26
C ILE A 77 6.17 1.30 -6.11
N VAL A 78 5.99 1.39 -7.42
CA VAL A 78 6.14 0.25 -8.35
C VAL A 78 7.57 -0.29 -8.36
N VAL A 79 8.58 0.60 -8.38
CA VAL A 79 9.99 0.20 -8.34
C VAL A 79 10.32 -0.49 -7.02
N VAL A 80 9.95 0.11 -5.88
CA VAL A 80 10.22 -0.44 -4.54
C VAL A 80 9.53 -1.79 -4.37
N THR A 81 8.25 -1.92 -4.73
CA THR A 81 7.53 -3.21 -4.64
C THR A 81 8.12 -4.26 -5.58
N ARG A 82 8.50 -3.90 -6.80
CA ARG A 82 9.18 -4.84 -7.72
C ARG A 82 10.55 -5.27 -7.18
N LEU A 83 11.31 -4.35 -6.60
CA LEU A 83 12.61 -4.65 -6.03
C LEU A 83 12.47 -5.56 -4.79
N ALA A 84 11.57 -5.20 -3.87
CA ALA A 84 11.29 -5.96 -2.66
C ALA A 84 10.75 -7.37 -2.94
N LEU A 85 9.82 -7.51 -3.90
CA LEU A 85 9.13 -8.77 -4.12
C LEU A 85 9.80 -9.67 -5.18
N ARG A 86 10.60 -9.12 -6.09
CA ARG A 86 11.25 -9.91 -7.16
C ARG A 86 12.77 -10.04 -6.99
N TRP A 87 13.45 -8.98 -6.58
CA TRP A 87 14.91 -8.96 -6.56
C TRP A 87 15.49 -9.45 -5.24
N LEU A 88 14.95 -8.96 -4.12
CA LEU A 88 15.36 -9.36 -2.76
C LEU A 88 15.30 -10.89 -2.53
N PRO A 89 14.20 -11.61 -2.83
CA PRO A 89 14.19 -13.06 -2.65
C PRO A 89 15.14 -13.81 -3.60
N GLY A 90 15.46 -13.24 -4.77
CA GLY A 90 16.45 -13.80 -5.70
C GLY A 90 17.89 -13.64 -5.19
N MET A 91 18.21 -12.49 -4.60
CA MET A 91 19.52 -12.27 -3.99
C MET A 91 19.69 -13.04 -2.68
N VAL A 92 18.66 -13.08 -1.82
CA VAL A 92 18.72 -13.86 -0.57
C VAL A 92 18.96 -15.35 -0.88
N ARG A 93 18.34 -15.90 -1.93
CA ARG A 93 18.60 -17.28 -2.39
C ARG A 93 20.01 -17.52 -2.94
N SER A 94 20.67 -16.51 -3.51
CA SER A 94 22.05 -16.67 -4.02
C SER A 94 23.11 -16.46 -2.95
N TYR A 95 22.82 -15.66 -1.91
CA TYR A 95 23.76 -15.41 -0.80
C TYR A 95 23.55 -16.31 0.43
N THR A 96 22.48 -17.11 0.51
CA THR A 96 22.25 -18.02 1.64
C THR A 96 22.77 -19.43 1.31
N PRO A 97 23.84 -19.93 1.98
CA PRO A 97 24.22 -21.32 1.88
C PRO A 97 23.09 -22.19 2.45
N TRP A 98 22.83 -23.30 1.77
CA TRP A 98 21.80 -24.29 2.06
C TRP A 98 21.63 -24.54 3.58
N ASN A 99 20.41 -24.32 4.09
CA ASN A 99 19.89 -24.74 5.41
C ASN A 99 19.83 -23.75 6.61
N GLN A 100 19.83 -22.42 6.41
CA GLN A 100 19.59 -21.47 7.52
C GLN A 100 18.47 -20.45 7.25
N PRO A 101 17.19 -20.82 7.47
CA PRO A 101 16.05 -19.93 7.27
C PRO A 101 16.01 -18.73 8.24
N TRP A 102 16.73 -18.78 9.36
CA TRP A 102 16.75 -17.70 10.36
C TRP A 102 17.51 -16.45 9.92
N LEU A 103 18.48 -16.57 9.00
CA LEU A 103 19.24 -15.43 8.45
C LEU A 103 18.40 -14.51 7.56
N SER A 104 17.25 -14.98 7.08
CA SER A 104 16.31 -14.16 6.30
C SER A 104 15.73 -12.98 7.09
N TRP A 105 15.68 -13.08 8.42
CA TRP A 105 15.18 -12.03 9.31
C TRP A 105 16.14 -10.84 9.47
N LEU A 106 17.43 -11.00 9.16
CA LEU A 106 18.42 -9.91 9.24
C LEU A 106 18.47 -9.03 7.98
N VAL A 107 17.86 -9.50 6.88
CA VAL A 107 17.86 -8.81 5.57
C VAL A 107 16.48 -8.19 5.26
N CYS A 108 15.44 -8.54 6.02
CA CYS A 108 14.10 -7.97 5.92
C CYS A 108 13.90 -6.75 6.82
#